data_AF-A0A1G3D8R5-F1
#
_entry.id   AF-A0A1G3D8R5-F1
#
_cell.length_a   1.000
_cell.length_b   1.000
_cell.length_c   1.000
_cell.angle_alpha   90.00
_cell.angle_beta   90.00
_cell.angle_gamma   90.00
#
_symmetry.space_group_name_H-M   'P 1'
#
loop_
_entity.id
_entity.type
_entity.pdbx_description
1 polymer ?
#
loop_
_entity_poly.entity_id
_entity_poly.type
_entity_poly.pdbx_seq_one_letter_code
_entity_poly.pdbx_strand_id
1 'polypeptide(L)'
;MFILDTAPTGHLIRFLEMPELVLDWLKFFFNLFLKYKNVFRMPKLSAFLVDLSKKVKKLLTLLRDNEKSLFIPIAIPTEMAYHETSDLVEALRKLKIPLSQMILNMAHPPSPSGITATECALCINRIAYERKIFDNFKRLFPAEAPYVIHKQEKEVCGIDALKKFGGELYGCG
;
A
#
# COMPACT_ATOMS: atom_id res chain seq x y z
N MET A 1 15.56 3.31 8.88
CA MET A 1 14.50 2.85 7.96
C MET A 1 13.41 2.21 8.80
N PHE A 2 12.15 2.56 8.56
CA PHE A 2 11.00 1.93 9.21
C PHE A 2 10.16 1.24 8.13
N ILE A 3 9.68 0.04 8.42
CA ILE A 3 8.74 -0.70 7.56
C ILE A 3 7.42 -0.77 8.32
N LEU A 4 6.35 -0.30 7.68
CA LEU A 4 5.01 -0.33 8.25
C LEU A 4 4.20 -1.41 7.54
N ASP A 5 3.88 -2.47 8.27
CA ASP A 5 2.93 -3.49 7.80
C ASP A 5 1.51 -3.01 8.11
N THR A 6 0.74 -2.74 7.06
CA THR A 6 -0.61 -2.17 7.17
C THR A 6 -1.66 -3.27 7.11
N ALA A 7 -2.71 -3.14 7.91
CA ALA A 7 -3.84 -4.07 7.87
C ALA A 7 -4.43 -4.17 6.45
N PRO A 8 -4.86 -5.36 6.00
CA PRO A 8 -5.23 -5.65 4.61
C PRO A 8 -6.65 -5.18 4.24
N THR A 9 -7.03 -3.95 4.60
CA THR A 9 -8.43 -3.49 4.47
C THR A 9 -8.52 -2.13 3.81
N GLY A 10 -9.65 -1.87 3.13
CA GLY A 10 -10.00 -0.55 2.59
C GLY A 10 -10.06 0.57 3.64
N HIS A 11 -9.98 0.25 4.94
CA HIS A 11 -9.78 1.25 5.99
C HIS A 11 -8.42 1.94 5.92
N LEU A 12 -7.41 1.33 5.29
CA LEU A 12 -6.12 1.98 5.07
C LEU A 12 -6.27 3.25 4.24
N ILE A 13 -7.08 3.22 3.18
CA ILE A 13 -7.37 4.40 2.34
C ILE A 13 -7.97 5.51 3.20
N ARG A 14 -9.02 5.18 3.98
CA ARG A 14 -9.65 6.15 4.88
C ARG A 14 -8.65 6.73 5.87
N PHE A 15 -7.79 5.89 6.46
CA PHE A 15 -6.77 6.33 7.38
C PHE A 15 -5.77 7.30 6.73
N LEU A 16 -5.36 7.05 5.49
CA LEU A 16 -4.45 7.92 4.74
C LEU A 16 -5.10 9.25 4.32
N GLU A 17 -6.43 9.30 4.18
CA GLU A 17 -7.20 10.52 3.89
C GLU A 17 -7.46 11.39 5.13
N MET A 18 -7.50 10.78 6.34
CA MET A 18 -7.78 11.48 7.60
C MET A 18 -6.93 12.74 7.85
N PRO A 19 -5.61 12.79 7.57
CA PRO A 19 -4.80 13.97 7.79
C PRO A 19 -5.33 15.22 7.07
N GLU A 20 -5.81 15.09 5.84
CA GLU A 20 -6.35 16.24 5.09
C GLU A 20 -7.67 16.72 5.69
N LEU A 21 -8.57 15.79 6.04
CA LEU A 21 -9.82 16.10 6.73
C LEU A 21 -9.55 16.84 8.04
N VAL A 22 -8.59 16.37 8.83
CA VAL A 22 -8.19 17.01 10.10
C VAL A 22 -7.70 18.44 9.85
N LEU A 23 -6.96 18.70 8.76
CA LEU A 23 -6.53 20.06 8.44
C LEU A 23 -7.70 20.99 8.11
N ASP A 24 -8.72 20.51 7.40
CA ASP A 24 -9.89 21.33 7.07
C ASP A 24 -10.75 21.63 8.29
N TRP A 25 -10.95 20.64 9.17
CA TRP A 25 -11.56 20.86 10.49
C TRP A 25 -10.77 21.87 11.33
N LEU A 26 -9.44 21.76 11.36
CA LEU A 26 -8.59 22.72 12.07
C LEU A 26 -8.75 24.14 11.53
N LYS A 27 -8.79 24.34 10.21
CA LYS A 27 -9.05 25.65 9.60
C LYS A 27 -10.41 26.22 10.06
N PHE A 28 -11.45 25.39 10.07
CA PHE A 28 -12.78 25.80 10.56
C PHE A 28 -12.73 26.27 12.01
N PHE A 29 -12.11 25.49 12.90
CA PHE A 29 -11.98 25.86 14.31
C PHE A 29 -11.17 27.15 14.50
N PHE A 30 -10.06 27.33 13.78
CA PHE A 30 -9.29 28.57 13.85
C PHE A 30 -10.10 29.79 13.42
N ASN A 31 -10.88 29.68 12.34
CA ASN A 31 -11.77 30.76 11.89
C ASN A 31 -12.83 31.09 12.94
N LEU A 32 -13.40 30.07 13.59
CA LEU A 32 -14.37 30.25 14.66
C LEU A 32 -13.76 30.99 15.86
N PHE A 33 -12.57 30.57 16.33
CA PHE A 33 -11.90 31.25 17.44
C PHE A 33 -11.50 32.69 17.12
N LEU A 34 -11.11 32.97 15.87
CA LEU A 34 -10.84 34.35 15.43
C LEU A 34 -12.11 35.20 15.47
N LYS A 35 -13.25 34.67 15.01
CA LYS A 35 -14.54 35.36 15.01
C LYS A 35 -15.07 35.65 16.41
N TYR A 36 -14.88 34.72 17.35
CA TYR A 36 -15.40 34.81 18.72
C TYR A 36 -14.30 35.07 19.78
N LYS A 37 -13.19 35.69 19.38
CA LYS A 37 -11.99 35.93 20.22
C LYS A 37 -12.27 36.65 21.55
N ASN A 38 -13.33 37.46 21.60
CA ASN A 38 -13.73 38.21 22.79
C ASN A 38 -14.66 37.43 23.73
N VAL A 39 -15.23 36.31 23.28
CA VAL A 39 -16.17 35.48 24.04
C VAL A 39 -15.50 34.17 24.49
N PHE A 40 -14.71 33.55 23.61
CA PHE A 40 -14.02 32.29 23.86
C PHE A 40 -12.51 32.52 24.03
N ARG A 41 -12.04 32.69 25.27
CA ARG A 41 -10.60 32.68 25.60
C ARG A 41 -10.18 31.30 26.11
N MET A 42 -9.82 30.41 25.19
CA MET A 42 -9.28 29.07 25.51
C MET A 42 -7.84 28.91 25.00
N PRO A 43 -6.84 29.48 25.70
CA PRO A 43 -5.45 29.47 25.24
C PRO A 43 -4.86 28.06 25.15
N LYS A 44 -5.20 27.16 26.09
CA LYS A 44 -4.73 25.76 26.08
C LYS A 44 -5.23 24.99 24.85
N LEU A 45 -6.52 25.11 24.52
CA LEU A 45 -7.11 24.47 23.34
C LEU A 45 -6.50 25.02 22.05
N SER A 46 -6.32 26.34 21.98
CA SER A 46 -5.70 26.99 20.82
C SER A 46 -4.26 26.47 20.59
N ALA A 47 -3.46 26.39 21.65
CA ALA A 47 -2.11 25.86 21.58
C ALA A 47 -2.09 24.38 21.13
N PHE A 48 -2.99 23.55 21.66
CA PHE A 48 -3.14 22.16 21.25
C PHE A 48 -3.48 22.01 19.77
N LEU A 49 -4.44 22.78 19.25
CA LEU A 49 -4.83 22.71 17.84
C LEU A 49 -3.71 23.18 16.91
N VAL A 50 -2.92 24.17 17.32
CA VAL A 50 -1.72 24.61 16.58
C VAL A 50 -0.68 23.49 16.52
N ASP A 51 -0.41 22.84 17.66
CA ASP A 51 0.53 21.71 17.71
C ASP A 51 0.06 20.54 16.85
N LEU A 52 -1.22 20.17 16.94
CA LEU A 52 -1.83 19.15 16.10
C LEU A 52 -1.69 19.49 14.61
N SER A 53 -1.97 20.74 14.22
CA SER A 53 -1.80 21.21 12.84
C SER A 53 -0.37 21.03 12.34
N LYS A 54 0.63 21.39 13.17
CA LYS A 54 2.05 21.22 12.83
C LYS A 54 2.41 19.75 12.64
N LYS A 55 1.97 18.87 13.54
CA LYS A 55 2.21 17.42 13.47
C LYS A 55 1.60 16.80 12.21
N VAL A 56 0.35 17.12 11.91
CA VAL A 56 -0.36 16.62 10.73
C VAL A 56 0.31 17.08 9.43
N LYS A 57 0.68 18.37 9.34
CA LYS A 57 1.42 18.89 8.17
C LYS A 57 2.77 18.22 8.00
N LYS A 58 3.50 17.98 9.10
CA LYS A 58 4.79 17.29 9.06
C LYS A 58 4.64 15.84 8.59
N LEU A 59 3.62 15.14 9.05
CA LEU A 59 3.30 13.78 8.60
C LEU A 59 2.99 13.75 7.10
N LEU A 60 2.10 14.63 6.62
CA LEU A 60 1.79 14.71 5.19
C LEU A 60 3.02 15.06 4.35
N THR A 61 3.88 15.95 4.83
CA THR A 61 5.14 16.29 4.14
C THR A 61 6.05 15.06 4.05
N LEU A 62 6.15 14.29 5.13
CA LEU A 62 6.97 13.07 5.15
C LEU A 62 6.43 12.01 4.18
N LEU A 63 5.12 11.74 4.21
CA LEU A 63 4.46 10.73 3.37
C LEU A 63 4.44 11.06 1.88
N ARG A 64 4.67 12.33 1.51
CA ARG A 64 4.69 12.81 0.12
C ARG A 64 6.10 12.95 -0.45
N ASP A 65 7.11 12.75 0.39
CA ASP A 65 8.51 12.90 0.02
C ASP A 65 9.04 11.55 -0.50
N ASN A 66 9.31 11.46 -1.81
CA ASN A 66 9.78 10.24 -2.47
C ASN A 66 11.19 9.80 -2.03
N GLU A 67 11.99 10.72 -1.49
CA GLU A 67 13.31 10.38 -0.95
C GLU A 67 13.22 9.82 0.47
N LYS A 68 12.09 10.01 1.16
CA LYS A 68 11.89 9.61 2.56
C LYS A 68 10.85 8.51 2.76
N SER A 69 9.92 8.37 1.84
CA SER A 69 8.79 7.46 1.96
C SER A 69 8.36 6.94 0.59
N LEU A 70 7.98 5.68 0.56
CA LEU A 70 7.42 5.01 -0.60
C LEU A 70 6.43 3.95 -0.12
N PHE A 71 5.38 3.74 -0.90
CA PHE A 71 4.39 2.72 -0.65
C PHE A 71 4.62 1.54 -1.61
N ILE A 72 4.65 0.31 -1.09
CA ILE A 72 4.83 -0.92 -1.88
C ILE A 72 3.51 -1.70 -1.87
N PRO A 73 2.71 -1.68 -2.95
CA PRO A 73 1.50 -2.47 -3.03
C PRO A 73 1.84 -3.96 -3.16
N ILE A 74 1.17 -4.81 -2.38
CA ILE A 74 1.29 -6.27 -2.47
C ILE A 74 -0.11 -6.84 -2.71
N ALA A 75 -0.27 -7.65 -3.76
CA ALA A 75 -1.53 -8.27 -4.12
C ALA A 75 -1.34 -9.71 -4.59
N ILE A 76 -2.43 -10.47 -4.67
CA ILE A 76 -2.49 -11.78 -5.33
C ILE A 76 -3.16 -11.64 -6.70
N PRO A 77 -2.89 -12.54 -7.68
CA PRO A 77 -3.45 -12.41 -9.03
C PRO A 77 -4.93 -12.85 -9.11
N THR A 78 -5.82 -12.10 -8.47
CA THR A 78 -7.28 -12.29 -8.55
C THR A 78 -7.98 -11.00 -8.96
N GLU A 79 -9.16 -11.10 -9.58
CA GLU A 79 -9.94 -9.91 -10.00
C GLU A 79 -10.30 -9.01 -8.82
N MET A 80 -10.70 -9.60 -7.68
CA MET A 80 -11.03 -8.84 -6.47
C MET A 80 -9.82 -8.05 -5.96
N ALA A 81 -8.65 -8.68 -5.87
CA ALA A 81 -7.43 -8.01 -5.45
C ALA A 81 -7.00 -6.93 -6.45
N TYR A 82 -7.26 -7.12 -7.75
CA TYR A 82 -7.04 -6.09 -8.77
C TYR A 82 -7.90 -4.84 -8.51
N HIS A 83 -9.20 -5.01 -8.25
CA HIS A 83 -10.09 -3.88 -7.96
C HIS A 83 -9.69 -3.15 -6.67
N GLU A 84 -9.43 -3.88 -5.58
CA GLU A 84 -8.98 -3.27 -4.32
C GLU A 84 -7.65 -2.53 -4.48
N THR A 85 -6.71 -3.10 -5.22
CA THR A 85 -5.42 -2.46 -5.50
C THR A 85 -5.58 -1.24 -6.39
N SER A 86 -6.49 -1.28 -7.37
CA SER A 86 -6.79 -0.13 -8.23
C SER A 86 -7.30 1.06 -7.41
N ASP A 87 -8.26 0.82 -6.51
CA ASP A 87 -8.81 1.86 -5.64
C ASP A 87 -7.73 2.44 -4.70
N LEU A 88 -6.89 1.57 -4.13
CA LEU A 88 -5.76 1.96 -3.30
C LEU A 88 -4.76 2.83 -4.06
N VAL A 89 -4.37 2.41 -5.26
CA VAL A 89 -3.43 3.14 -6.12
C VAL A 89 -3.99 4.52 -6.50
N GLU A 90 -5.28 4.60 -6.83
CA GLU A 90 -5.94 5.87 -7.14
C GLU A 90 -5.93 6.81 -5.92
N ALA A 91 -6.27 6.29 -4.73
CA ALA A 91 -6.23 7.08 -3.50
C ALA A 91 -4.82 7.58 -3.16
N LEU A 92 -3.81 6.71 -3.26
CA LEU A 92 -2.40 7.09 -3.03
C LEU A 92 -1.93 8.18 -4.00
N ARG A 93 -2.31 8.08 -5.28
CA ARG A 93 -2.03 9.12 -6.29
C ARG A 93 -2.70 10.46 -5.94
N LYS A 94 -3.98 10.45 -5.54
CA LYS A 94 -4.71 11.65 -5.09
C LYS A 94 -4.03 12.30 -3.89
N LEU A 95 -3.59 11.48 -2.93
CA LEU A 95 -2.88 11.93 -1.73
C LEU A 95 -1.42 12.33 -1.99
N LYS A 96 -0.91 12.12 -3.21
CA LYS A 96 0.48 12.34 -3.64
C LYS A 96 1.50 11.53 -2.83
N ILE A 97 1.10 10.33 -2.41
CA ILE A 97 2.00 9.40 -1.73
C ILE A 97 2.78 8.63 -2.82
N PRO A 98 4.12 8.61 -2.77
CA PRO A 98 4.93 7.90 -3.76
C PRO A 98 4.67 6.40 -3.76
N LEU A 99 4.58 5.82 -4.95
CA LEU A 99 4.39 4.39 -5.19
C LEU A 99 5.67 3.78 -5.74
N SER A 100 6.05 2.62 -5.21
CA SER A 100 7.11 1.77 -5.75
C SER A 100 6.56 0.73 -6.72
N GLN A 101 7.46 -0.08 -7.28
CA GLN A 101 7.11 -1.34 -7.92
C GLN A 101 6.18 -2.16 -7.02
N MET A 102 5.08 -2.67 -7.59
CA MET A 102 4.19 -3.57 -6.86
C MET A 102 4.74 -5.00 -6.83
N ILE A 103 4.32 -5.76 -5.83
CA ILE A 103 4.59 -7.19 -5.71
C ILE A 103 3.30 -7.97 -5.96
N LEU A 104 3.34 -8.93 -6.89
CA LEU A 104 2.30 -9.93 -7.08
C LEU A 104 2.71 -11.24 -6.44
N ASN A 105 2.15 -11.49 -5.26
CA ASN A 105 2.43 -12.65 -4.44
C ASN A 105 1.55 -13.85 -4.80
N MET A 106 2.01 -15.04 -4.43
CA MET A 106 1.29 -16.31 -4.59
C MET A 106 0.87 -16.62 -6.04
N ALA A 107 1.60 -16.09 -7.03
CA ALA A 107 1.35 -16.43 -8.43
C ALA A 107 1.72 -17.90 -8.68
N HIS A 108 0.91 -18.61 -9.45
CA HIS A 108 1.29 -19.98 -9.82
C HIS A 108 2.50 -19.94 -10.75
N PRO A 109 3.49 -20.83 -10.54
CA PRO A 109 4.62 -20.92 -11.45
C PRO A 109 4.12 -21.29 -12.85
N PRO A 110 4.74 -20.75 -13.92
CA PRO A 110 4.47 -21.24 -15.26
C PRO A 110 4.74 -22.75 -15.28
N SER A 111 3.93 -23.50 -16.03
CA SER A 111 4.01 -24.97 -16.08
C SER A 111 5.48 -25.41 -16.20
N PRO A 112 6.02 -26.16 -15.23
CA PRO A 112 7.40 -26.58 -15.29
C PRO A 112 7.55 -27.49 -16.49
N SER A 113 8.43 -27.12 -17.41
CA SER A 113 8.90 -27.97 -18.51
C SER A 113 9.72 -29.16 -17.99
N GLY A 114 9.18 -29.95 -17.05
CA GLY A 114 9.90 -31.10 -16.50
C GLY A 114 9.34 -31.81 -15.27
N ILE A 115 8.12 -31.57 -14.78
CA ILE A 115 7.55 -32.42 -13.71
C ILE A 115 6.31 -33.14 -14.23
N THR A 116 6.43 -34.47 -14.28
CA THR A 116 5.46 -35.50 -14.66
C THR A 116 4.27 -35.59 -13.70
N ALA A 117 3.64 -34.46 -13.39
CA ALA A 117 2.28 -34.43 -12.88
C ALA A 117 1.40 -34.09 -14.08
N THR A 118 0.61 -35.06 -14.51
CA THR A 118 -0.53 -34.94 -15.43
C THR A 118 -1.05 -33.52 -15.46
N GLU A 119 -1.05 -32.90 -16.64
CA GLU A 119 -1.62 -31.60 -16.96
C GLU A 119 -2.90 -31.33 -16.15
N CYS A 120 -2.74 -30.79 -14.94
CA CYS A 120 -3.88 -30.60 -14.07
C CYS A 120 -4.70 -29.50 -14.71
N ALA A 121 -5.83 -29.87 -15.31
CA ALA A 121 -6.69 -28.94 -16.03
C ALA A 121 -7.07 -27.73 -15.15
N LEU A 122 -7.23 -27.95 -13.84
CA LEU A 122 -7.45 -26.88 -12.86
C LEU A 122 -6.24 -25.94 -12.74
N CYS A 123 -5.01 -26.45 -12.70
CA CYS A 123 -3.79 -25.64 -12.66
C CYS A 123 -3.59 -24.86 -13.96
N ILE A 124 -3.82 -25.48 -15.12
CA ILE A 124 -3.71 -24.80 -16.42
C ILE A 124 -4.72 -23.66 -16.52
N ASN A 125 -5.99 -23.94 -16.16
CA ASN A 125 -7.04 -22.92 -16.15
C ASN A 125 -6.70 -21.79 -15.15
N ARG A 126 -6.11 -22.13 -13.99
CA ARG A 126 -5.70 -21.14 -12.99
C ARG A 126 -4.58 -20.24 -13.52
N ILE A 127 -3.53 -20.79 -14.11
CA ILE A 127 -2.42 -20.02 -14.70
C ILE A 127 -2.93 -19.15 -15.85
N ALA A 128 -3.81 -19.68 -16.71
CA ALA A 128 -4.41 -18.94 -17.81
C ALA A 128 -5.28 -17.77 -17.31
N TYR A 129 -6.03 -17.96 -16.22
CA TYR A 129 -6.78 -16.90 -15.56
C TYR A 129 -5.84 -15.85 -14.95
N GLU A 130 -4.84 -16.26 -14.18
CA GLU A 130 -3.87 -15.35 -13.54
C GLU A 130 -3.11 -14.51 -14.57
N ARG A 131 -2.81 -15.06 -15.74
CA ARG A 131 -2.19 -14.32 -16.85
C ARG A 131 -3.04 -13.13 -17.32
N LYS A 132 -4.36 -13.31 -17.41
CA LYS A 132 -5.28 -12.21 -17.77
C LYS A 132 -5.27 -11.12 -16.70
N ILE A 133 -5.26 -11.50 -15.43
CA ILE A 133 -5.20 -10.57 -14.30
C ILE A 133 -3.85 -9.84 -14.25
N PHE A 134 -2.75 -10.53 -14.56
CA PHE A 134 -1.41 -9.94 -14.63
C PHE A 134 -1.33 -8.82 -15.66
N ASP A 135 -1.96 -8.99 -16.82
CA ASP A 135 -2.04 -7.94 -17.84
C ASP A 135 -2.83 -6.72 -17.35
N ASN A 136 -3.84 -6.91 -16.49
CA ASN A 136 -4.54 -5.80 -15.85
C ASN A 136 -3.61 -5.05 -14.87
N PHE A 137 -2.87 -5.76 -14.02
CA PHE A 137 -1.91 -5.15 -13.09
C PHE A 137 -0.78 -4.40 -13.81
N LYS A 138 -0.28 -4.91 -14.93
CA LYS A 138 0.70 -4.19 -15.77
C LYS A 138 0.18 -2.83 -16.25
N ARG A 139 -1.11 -2.71 -16.54
CA ARG A 139 -1.70 -1.41 -16.95
C ARG A 139 -1.79 -0.44 -15.78
N LEU A 140 -1.97 -0.91 -14.55
CA LEU A 140 -1.97 -0.06 -13.35
C LEU A 140 -0.58 0.52 -13.05
N PHE A 141 0.49 -0.22 -13.37
CA PHE A 141 1.89 0.15 -13.14
C PHE A 141 2.70 0.15 -14.45
N PRO A 142 2.51 1.16 -15.32
CA PRO A 142 3.13 1.16 -16.65
C PRO A 142 4.63 1.43 -16.63
N ALA A 143 5.15 2.09 -15.58
CA ALA A 143 6.58 2.41 -15.47
C ALA A 143 7.42 1.16 -15.16
N GLU A 144 6.89 0.25 -14.33
CA GLU A 144 7.60 -0.95 -13.88
C GLU A 144 6.61 -2.11 -13.78
N ALA A 145 6.91 -3.22 -14.46
CA ALA A 145 6.08 -4.41 -14.37
C ALA A 145 6.05 -4.94 -12.93
N PRO A 146 4.95 -5.58 -12.48
CA PRO A 146 4.89 -6.16 -11.15
C PRO A 146 6.02 -7.17 -10.91
N TYR A 147 6.64 -7.11 -9.72
CA TYR A 147 7.57 -8.13 -9.27
C TYR A 147 6.79 -9.37 -8.83
N VAL A 148 7.03 -10.52 -9.46
CA VAL A 148 6.22 -11.73 -9.25
C VAL A 148 6.90 -12.66 -8.27
N ILE A 149 6.16 -13.04 -7.23
CA ILE A 149 6.55 -14.06 -6.26
C ILE A 149 5.66 -15.27 -6.45
N HIS A 150 6.28 -16.43 -6.70
CA HIS A 150 5.55 -17.66 -6.87
C HIS A 150 5.07 -18.26 -5.56
N LYS A 151 3.93 -18.94 -5.62
CA LYS A 151 3.36 -19.68 -4.49
C LYS A 151 4.36 -20.71 -3.98
N GLN A 152 4.62 -20.68 -2.68
CA GLN A 152 5.47 -21.64 -1.98
C GLN A 152 4.69 -22.92 -1.67
N GLU A 153 5.36 -24.08 -1.72
CA GLU A 153 4.73 -25.37 -1.40
C GLU A 153 4.29 -25.46 0.07
N LYS A 154 5.06 -24.82 0.95
CA LYS A 154 4.82 -24.75 2.39
C LYS A 154 4.80 -23.31 2.83
N GLU A 155 4.12 -23.06 3.95
CA GLU A 155 4.13 -21.76 4.60
C GLU A 155 5.58 -21.38 5.02
N VAL A 156 5.95 -20.13 4.78
CA VAL A 156 7.27 -19.60 5.13
C VAL A 156 7.24 -19.17 6.60
N CYS A 157 7.62 -20.08 7.49
CA CYS A 157 7.60 -19.84 8.94
C CYS A 157 9.01 -19.92 9.55
N GLY A 158 9.28 -19.03 10.50
CA GLY A 158 10.56 -18.96 11.21
C GLY A 158 11.61 -18.09 10.51
N ILE A 159 12.57 -17.60 11.29
CA ILE A 159 13.57 -16.63 10.84
C ILE A 159 14.42 -17.18 9.69
N ASP A 160 14.79 -18.45 9.72
CA ASP A 160 15.66 -19.04 8.70
C ASP A 160 14.94 -19.21 7.36
N ALA A 161 13.66 -19.60 7.38
CA ALA A 161 12.84 -19.69 6.18
C ALA A 161 12.61 -18.29 5.57
N LEU A 162 12.36 -17.28 6.40
CA LEU A 162 12.22 -15.89 5.97
C LEU A 162 13.52 -15.33 5.39
N LYS A 163 14.68 -15.66 5.97
CA LYS A 163 16.00 -15.28 5.42
C LYS A 163 16.24 -15.93 4.06
N LYS A 164 15.97 -17.23 3.94
CA LYS A 164 16.11 -17.95 2.67
C LYS A 164 15.22 -17.33 1.59
N PHE A 165 13.95 -17.14 1.92
CA PHE A 165 12.97 -16.52 1.02
C PHE A 165 13.38 -15.08 0.65
N GLY A 166 13.84 -14.28 1.60
CA GLY A 166 14.37 -12.95 1.34
C GLY A 166 15.58 -12.96 0.40
N GLY A 167 16.49 -13.93 0.55
CA GLY A 167 17.64 -14.11 -0.35
C GLY A 167 17.23 -14.45 -1.79
N GLU A 168 16.15 -15.21 -1.98
CA GLU A 168 15.58 -15.49 -3.30
C GLU A 168 14.95 -14.25 -3.95
N LEU A 169 14.40 -13.33 -3.14
CA LEU A 169 13.75 -12.10 -3.63
C LEU A 169 14.74 -11.00 -4.01
N TYR A 170 15.73 -10.74 -3.15
CA TYR A 170 16.61 -9.58 -3.27
C TYR A 170 18.01 -9.93 -3.80
N GLY A 171 18.29 -11.22 -4.04
CA GLY A 171 19.64 -11.73 -4.27
C GLY A 171 20.43 -11.82 -2.97
N CYS A 172 21.48 -12.65 -2.93
CA CYS A 172 22.43 -12.63 -1.82
C CYS A 172 23.19 -11.29 -1.85
N GLY A 173 22.90 -10.41 -0.90
CA GLY A 173 23.82 -9.36 -0.49
C GLY A 173 25.03 -9.93 0.23
#